data_AF-A0A8T5MIA7-F1
#
_entry.id   AF-A0A8T5MIA7-F1
#
_cell.length_a   1.000
_cell.length_b   1.000
_cell.length_c   1.000
_cell.angle_alpha   90.00
_cell.angle_beta   90.00
_cell.angle_gamma   90.00
#
_symmetry.space_group_name_H-M   'P 1'
#
loop_
_entity.id
_entity.type
_entity.pdbx_description
1 polymer ?
#
loop_
_entity_poly.entity_id
_entity_poly.type
_entity_poly.pdbx_seq_one_letter_code
_entity_poly.pdbx_strand_id
1 'polypeptide(L)' 'MEGNTKIVVDASVVAKWFLEEVHSEMAEAIRKDYADGLLDLAAPSLLPYEVLNALRYNPDFGKA' A
#
# COMPACT_ATOMS: atom_id res chain seq x y z
N MET A 1 -12.13 17.57 -18.01
CA MET A 1 -12.20 17.10 -16.63
C MET A 1 -10.80 16.68 -16.28
N GLU A 2 -10.12 17.41 -15.39
CA GLU A 2 -8.85 16.93 -14.85
C GLU A 2 -9.17 15.65 -14.08
N GLY A 3 -8.84 14.51 -14.68
CA GLY A 3 -9.01 13.22 -14.03
C GLY A 3 -8.17 13.20 -12.77
N ASN A 4 -8.72 12.63 -11.70
CA ASN A 4 -7.96 12.42 -10.47
C ASN A 4 -6.63 11.74 -10.79
N THR A 5 -5.55 12.12 -10.09
CA THR A 5 -4.23 11.55 -10.38
C THR A 5 -4.29 10.04 -10.12
N LYS A 6 -4.04 9.23 -11.16
CA LYS A 6 -4.11 7.77 -11.05
C LYS A 6 -2.71 7.18 -11.00
N ILE A 7 -2.41 6.47 -9.90
CA ILE A 7 -1.11 5.83 -9.70
C ILE A 7 -1.26 4.32 -9.60
N VAL A 8 -0.22 3.60 -10.00
CA VAL A 8 -0.13 2.15 -9.84
C VAL A 8 0.72 1.86 -8.60
N VAL A 9 0.16 1.15 -7.62
CA VAL A 9 0.88 0.76 -6.40
C VAL A 9 1.54 -0.59 -6.55
N ASP A 10 2.73 -0.70 -5.97
CA ASP A 10 3.47 -1.95 -5.79
C ASP A 10 3.09 -2.63 -4.46
N ALA A 11 3.26 -3.94 -4.39
CA ALA A 11 2.98 -4.72 -3.18
C ALA A 11 3.80 -4.26 -1.96
N SER A 12 5.04 -3.79 -2.16
CA SER A 12 5.91 -3.31 -1.09
C SER A 12 5.42 -2.01 -0.43
N VAL A 13 4.66 -1.18 -1.15
CA VAL A 13 4.01 0.03 -0.62
C VAL A 13 2.80 -0.37 0.21
N VAL A 14 1.96 -1.26 -0.31
CA VAL A 14 0.75 -1.73 0.38
C VAL A 14 1.11 -2.55 1.64
N ALA A 15 2.20 -3.32 1.61
CA ALA A 15 2.67 -4.06 2.78
C ALA A 15 3.00 -3.12 3.97
N LYS A 16 3.54 -1.93 3.69
CA LYS A 16 3.87 -0.90 4.70
C LYS A 16 2.65 -0.23 5.33
N TRP A 17 1.44 -0.49 4.83
CA TRP A 17 0.21 -0.12 5.54
C TRP A 17 -0.06 -1.00 6.77
N PHE A 18 0.61 -2.16 6.85
CA PHE A 18 0.44 -3.13 7.91
C PHE A 18 1.74 -3.41 8.69
N LEU A 19 2.88 -3.00 8.13
CA LEU A 19 4.21 -3.21 8.68
C LEU A 19 4.86 -1.85 8.92
N GLU A 20 5.41 -1.64 10.12
CA GLU A 20 6.19 -0.46 10.42
C GLU A 20 7.64 -0.65 9.94
N GLU A 21 7.93 -0.14 8.74
CA GLU A 21 9.26 -0.14 8.11
C GLU A 21 9.67 1.27 7.67
N VAL A 22 10.89 1.39 7.12
CA VAL A 22 11.34 2.60 6.44
C VAL A 22 10.32 2.97 5.34
N HIS A 23 9.90 4.24 5.34
CA HIS A 23 8.90 4.82 4.42
C HIS A 23 7.43 4.48 4.69
N SER A 24 7.09 3.92 5.86
CA SER A 24 5.69 3.67 6.24
C SER A 24 4.85 4.94 6.25
N GLU A 25 5.40 6.06 6.71
CA GLU A 25 4.70 7.36 6.69
C GLU A 25 4.31 7.80 5.27
N MET A 26 5.18 7.57 4.28
CA MET A 26 4.88 7.89 2.88
C MET A 26 3.84 6.93 2.29
N ALA A 27 3.93 5.63 2.62
CA ALA A 27 2.93 4.65 2.19
C ALA A 27 1.54 4.97 2.79
N GLU A 28 1.51 5.35 4.06
CA GLU A 28 0.30 5.76 4.78
C GLU A 28 -0.30 7.04 4.19
N ALA A 29 0.53 8.02 3.80
CA ALA A 29 0.07 9.22 3.10
C ALA A 29 -0.65 8.88 1.79
N ILE A 30 -0.11 7.98 0.97
CA ILE A 30 -0.76 7.52 -0.27
C ILE A 30 -2.13 6.88 0.02
N ARG A 31 -2.21 6.05 1.08
CA ARG A 31 -3.46 5.41 1.50
C ARG A 31 -4.50 6.44 1.95
N LYS A 32 -4.06 7.46 2.68
CA LYS A 32 -4.89 8.57 3.15
C LYS A 32 -5.39 9.41 1.97
N ASP A 33 -4.53 9.77 1.04
CA ASP A 33 -4.91 10.54 -0.15
C ASP A 33 -5.95 9.81 -0.99
N TYR A 34 -5.84 8.48 -1.12
CA TYR A 34 -6.88 7.66 -1.74
C TYR A 34 -8.19 7.69 -0.95
N ALA A 35 -8.14 7.54 0.38
CA ALA A 35 -9.32 7.58 1.24
C ALA A 35 -10.01 8.95 1.24
N ASP A 36 -9.25 10.03 1.10
CA ASP A 36 -9.72 11.42 0.99
C ASP A 36 -10.15 11.78 -0.44
N GLY A 37 -10.00 10.87 -1.42
CA GLY A 37 -10.40 11.06 -2.81
C GLY A 37 -9.49 11.97 -3.63
N LEU A 38 -8.27 12.24 -3.16
CA LEU A 38 -7.27 13.11 -3.81
C LEU A 38 -6.51 12.42 -4.94
N LEU A 39 -6.54 11.09 -4.98
CA LEU A 39 -5.96 10.28 -6.04
C LEU A 39 -6.72 8.96 -6.21
N ASP A 40 -6.52 8.30 -7.34
CA ASP A 40 -7.01 6.95 -7.61
C ASP A 40 -5.86 5.93 -7.57
N LEU A 41 -6.11 4.78 -6.97
CA LEU A 41 -5.17 3.66 -6.95
C LEU A 41 -5.56 2.61 -7.99
N ALA A 42 -4.57 2.18 -8.77
CA ALA A 42 -4.61 0.98 -9.58
C ALA A 42 -3.55 -0.01 -9.08
N ALA A 43 -3.77 -1.30 -9.33
CA ALA A 43 -2.80 -2.34 -9.00
C ALA A 43 -2.93 -3.52 -9.95
N PRO A 44 -1.85 -4.32 -10.13
CA PRO A 44 -1.95 -5.61 -10.78
C PRO A 44 -2.93 -6.53 -10.04
N SER A 45 -3.59 -7.44 -10.77
CA SER A 45 -4.47 -8.45 -10.16
C SER A 45 -3.75 -9.40 -9.19
N LEU A 46 -2.42 -9.44 -9.25
CA LEU A 46 -1.57 -10.22 -8.36
C LEU A 46 -1.29 -9.55 -7.01
N LEU A 47 -1.61 -8.25 -6.85
CA LEU A 47 -1.32 -7.48 -5.63
C LEU A 47 -1.75 -8.22 -4.34
N PRO A 48 -2.95 -8.82 -4.22
CA PRO A 48 -3.33 -9.50 -2.99
C PRO A 48 -2.38 -10.66 -2.63
N TYR A 49 -1.89 -11.41 -3.62
CA TYR A 49 -0.98 -12.53 -3.39
C TYR A 49 0.39 -12.05 -2.91
N GLU A 50 0.92 -11.00 -3.54
CA GLU A 50 2.24 -10.46 -3.21
C GLU A 50 2.25 -9.79 -1.82
N VAL A 51 1.20 -9.02 -1.51
CA VAL A 51 1.03 -8.41 -0.18
C VAL A 51 0.91 -9.49 0.88
N LEU A 52 0.02 -10.47 0.71
CA LEU A 52 -0.14 -11.55 1.69
C LEU A 52 1.14 -12.38 1.87
N ASN A 53 1.90 -12.60 0.79
CA ASN A 53 3.18 -13.26 0.86
C ASN A 53 4.20 -12.44 1.66
N ALA A 54 4.30 -11.13 1.38
CA ALA A 54 5.18 -10.22 2.13
C ALA A 54 4.83 -10.20 3.62
N LEU A 55 3.55 -10.11 3.98
CA LEU A 55 3.11 -10.13 5.37
C LEU A 55 3.39 -11.48 6.05
N ARG A 56 3.06 -12.60 5.39
CA ARG A 56 3.23 -13.95 5.96
C ARG A 56 4.69 -14.25 6.33
N TYR A 57 5.64 -13.82 5.51
CA TYR A 57 7.05 -14.12 5.68
C TYR A 57 7.83 -12.99 6.36
N ASN A 58 7.19 -11.87 6.68
CA ASN A 58 7.81 -10.82 7.48
C ASN A 58 7.82 -11.25 8.97
N PRO A 59 8.99 -11.30 9.62
CA PRO A 59 9.12 -11.79 10.99
C PRO A 59 8.41 -10.90 12.01
N ASP A 60 8.12 -9.65 11.70
CA ASP A 60 7.52 -8.68 12.61
C ASP A 60 6.00 -8.53 12.43
N PHE A 61 5.44 -9.19 11.42
CA PHE A 61 4.00 -9.20 11.20
C PHE A 61 3.28 -9.95 12.35
N GLY A 62 2.34 -9.26 13.01
CA GLY A 62 1.51 -9.83 14.09
C GLY A 62 2.20 -9.92 15.46
N LYS A 63 3.39 -9.33 15.62
CA LYS A 63 3.96 -9.09 16.95
C LYS A 63 3.24 -7.88 17.57
N ALA A 64 2.60 -8.11 18.70
CA ALA A 64 1.94 -7.08 19.52
C ALA A 64 2.92 -6.39 20.46
#